data_AF-A0A521K617-F1
#
_entry.id   AF-A0A521K617-F1
#
_cell.length_a   1.000
_cell.length_b   1.000
_cell.length_c   1.000
_cell.angle_alpha   90.00
_cell.angle_beta   90.00
_cell.angle_gamma   90.00
#
_symmetry.space_group_name_H-M   'P 1'
#
loop_
_entity.id
_entity.type
_entity.pdbx_description
1 polymer ?
#
loop_
_entity_poly.entity_id
_entity_poly.type
_entity_poly.pdbx_seq_one_letter_code
_entity_poly.pdbx_strand_id
1 'polypeptide(L)'
;MVKKHEEEPGGGEGWLISYCDMISLLVTFFLMMMTFSTKDSGDVAEAGIGVMKGKGGIWPKLVGTSTSETLDPEELRELAAALDAAARDEKGEPTIAMQPALDGLSLRFDDRCSFARGSAKVGSALQANMRRLGEMLARQPVDCVIEGYGDDDFESTDLYETNEMLGNARALAAAKVLLAVPGVDRSRVAIAHFASERRRDVSDNDDAHDVNRRVEVRLLAISGLRTSAGAK
;
A
#
# COMPACT_ATOMS: atom_id res chain seq x y z
N MET A 1 4.54 74.57 53.45
CA MET A 1 3.43 73.61 53.36
C MET A 1 3.63 72.78 52.10
N VAL A 2 3.72 71.47 52.27
CA VAL A 2 4.05 70.48 51.24
C VAL A 2 2.86 70.30 50.29
N LYS A 3 3.10 70.38 48.99
CA LYS A 3 2.20 69.81 47.97
C LYS A 3 2.87 68.52 47.46
N LYS A 4 2.23 67.40 47.75
CA LYS A 4 2.64 66.06 47.33
C LYS A 4 2.42 65.97 45.82
N HIS A 5 3.48 65.72 45.05
CA HIS A 5 3.35 65.31 43.65
C HIS A 5 2.90 63.85 43.68
N GLU A 6 1.69 63.58 43.20
CA GLU A 6 1.26 62.22 42.89
C GLU A 6 2.04 61.77 41.65
N GLU A 7 2.74 60.64 41.75
CA GLU A 7 3.33 59.97 40.59
C GLU A 7 2.19 59.36 39.78
N GLU A 8 2.05 59.77 38.52
CA GLU A 8 1.11 59.13 37.59
C GLU A 8 1.54 57.68 37.36
N PRO A 9 0.62 56.69 37.38
CA PRO A 9 0.95 55.34 36.95
C PRO A 9 1.26 55.38 35.45
N GLY A 10 2.52 55.13 35.09
CA GLY A 10 3.03 55.17 33.72
C GLY A 10 2.15 54.37 32.76
N GLY A 11 1.29 55.05 32.02
CA GLY A 11 0.34 54.51 31.05
C GLY A 11 1.00 54.12 29.72
N GLY A 12 2.02 53.26 29.74
CA GLY A 12 2.77 52.86 28.55
C GLY A 12 2.39 51.49 27.94
N GLU A 13 1.85 50.57 28.74
CA GLU A 13 1.93 49.14 28.40
C GLU A 13 0.58 48.40 28.39
N GLY A 14 -0.54 49.08 28.62
CA GLY A 14 -1.87 48.45 28.64
C GLY A 14 -2.28 47.81 27.31
N TRP A 15 -1.83 48.37 26.19
CA TRP A 15 -2.06 47.82 24.85
C TRP A 15 -1.27 46.52 24.60
N LEU A 16 -0.13 46.36 25.28
CA LEU A 16 0.75 45.20 25.13
C LEU A 16 0.07 43.93 25.64
N ILE A 17 -0.79 44.06 26.66
CA ILE A 17 -1.55 42.94 27.22
C ILE A 17 -2.57 42.40 26.18
N SER A 18 -3.33 43.29 25.53
CA SER A 18 -4.28 42.88 24.47
C SER A 18 -3.56 42.33 23.24
N TYR A 19 -2.37 42.85 22.91
CA TYR A 19 -1.53 42.31 21.84
C TYR A 19 -1.02 40.89 22.18
N CYS A 20 -0.52 40.68 23.39
CA CYS A 20 -0.08 39.37 23.86
C CYS A 20 -1.23 38.35 23.91
N ASP A 21 -2.45 38.79 24.24
CA ASP A 21 -3.65 37.94 24.22
C ASP A 21 -4.03 37.52 22.79
N MET A 22 -4.05 38.47 21.85
CA MET A 22 -4.28 38.20 20.42
C MET A 22 -3.25 37.22 19.82
N ILE A 23 -1.97 37.37 20.16
CA ILE A 23 -0.91 36.46 19.72
C ILE A 23 -1.09 35.07 20.34
N SER A 24 -1.47 34.98 21.61
CA SER A 24 -1.71 33.71 22.30
C SER A 24 -2.93 32.96 21.73
N LEU A 25 -4.00 33.68 21.38
CA LEU A 25 -5.14 33.12 20.65
C LEU A 25 -4.75 32.62 19.26
N LEU A 26 -3.88 33.34 18.56
CA LEU A 26 -3.37 32.92 17.25
C LEU A 26 -2.50 31.66 17.34
N VAL A 27 -1.60 31.59 18.32
CA VAL A 27 -0.74 30.43 18.55
C VAL A 27 -1.56 29.21 18.97
N THR A 28 -2.51 29.37 19.90
CA THR A 28 -3.40 28.28 20.32
C THR A 28 -4.31 27.82 19.18
N PHE A 29 -4.78 28.72 18.32
CA PHE A 29 -5.50 28.37 17.09
C PHE A 29 -4.64 27.53 16.13
N PHE A 30 -3.39 27.95 15.86
CA PHE A 30 -2.48 27.18 15.01
C PHE A 30 -2.07 25.85 15.63
N LEU A 31 -1.92 25.76 16.95
CA LEU A 31 -1.66 24.50 17.64
C LEU A 31 -2.86 23.55 17.54
N MET A 32 -4.09 24.05 17.70
CA MET A 32 -5.31 23.27 17.47
C MET A 32 -5.45 22.84 16.01
N MET A 33 -5.11 23.71 15.06
CA MET A 33 -5.09 23.36 13.64
C MET A 33 -4.00 22.31 13.34
N MET A 34 -2.85 22.37 14.00
CA MET A 34 -1.78 21.39 13.88
C MET A 34 -2.16 20.03 14.48
N THR A 35 -2.97 20.00 15.55
CA THR A 35 -3.46 18.73 16.13
C THR A 35 -4.61 18.12 15.34
N PHE A 36 -5.46 18.94 14.71
CA PHE A 36 -6.49 18.48 13.75
C PHE A 36 -5.98 18.30 12.33
N SER A 37 -4.76 18.74 12.03
CA SER A 37 -4.03 18.33 10.84
C SER A 37 -3.73 16.84 11.01
N THR A 38 -4.75 16.04 10.70
CA THR A 38 -4.59 14.67 10.27
C THR A 38 -3.33 14.67 9.42
N LYS A 39 -2.35 13.86 9.80
CA LYS A 39 -1.28 13.46 8.91
C LYS A 39 -1.97 12.60 7.87
N ASP A 40 -2.68 13.28 6.99
CA ASP A 40 -3.45 12.77 5.89
C ASP A 40 -2.41 12.37 4.86
N SER A 41 -2.38 11.08 4.60
CA SER A 41 -1.77 10.47 3.42
C SER A 41 -0.37 11.01 3.12
N GLY A 42 0.65 10.42 3.76
CA GLY A 42 2.03 10.56 3.27
C GLY A 42 2.02 10.36 1.76
N ASP A 43 2.48 11.38 1.03
CA ASP A 43 2.55 11.46 -0.42
C ASP A 43 1.70 10.43 -1.17
N VAL A 44 0.40 10.72 -1.30
CA VAL A 44 -0.44 10.05 -2.32
C VAL A 44 0.07 10.31 -3.75
N ALA A 45 1.00 11.25 -3.92
CA ALA A 45 1.79 11.40 -5.14
C ALA A 45 2.85 10.29 -5.32
N GLU A 46 3.30 9.64 -4.25
CA GLU A 46 4.24 8.51 -4.30
C GLU A 46 3.50 7.16 -4.23
N ALA A 47 2.34 7.08 -3.55
CA ALA A 47 1.45 5.91 -3.63
C ALA A 47 0.69 5.82 -4.98
N GLY A 48 0.45 6.95 -5.64
CA GLY A 48 -0.15 7.02 -6.97
C GLY A 48 0.83 6.90 -8.14
N ILE A 49 2.14 6.85 -7.89
CA ILE A 49 3.17 6.80 -8.95
C ILE A 49 4.31 5.87 -8.53
N GLY A 50 4.01 4.57 -8.40
CA GLY A 50 5.03 3.53 -8.47
C GLY A 50 5.65 3.35 -9.87
N VAL A 51 5.28 4.21 -10.84
CA VAL A 51 5.68 4.11 -12.26
C VAL A 51 6.85 5.02 -12.65
N MET A 52 7.37 5.89 -11.77
CA MET A 52 8.55 6.71 -12.10
C MET A 52 9.68 6.64 -11.08
N LYS A 53 10.36 5.48 -11.09
CA LYS A 53 11.83 5.45 -11.20
C LYS A 53 12.28 4.15 -11.88
N GLY A 54 11.99 4.03 -13.18
CA GLY A 54 12.75 3.15 -14.09
C GLY A 54 12.54 1.63 -13.99
N LYS A 55 11.36 1.12 -13.62
CA LYS A 55 11.09 -0.34 -13.57
C LYS A 55 9.72 -0.71 -14.13
N GLY A 56 9.71 -1.08 -15.43
CA GLY A 56 8.99 -2.23 -16.02
C GLY A 56 7.48 -2.48 -15.83
N GLY A 57 6.71 -1.70 -15.08
CA GLY A 57 5.28 -1.94 -14.90
C GLY A 57 4.44 -1.41 -16.07
N ILE A 58 3.85 -2.28 -16.90
CA ILE A 58 2.91 -1.88 -17.95
C ILE A 58 1.51 -1.73 -17.33
N TRP A 59 1.08 -0.50 -17.08
CA TRP A 59 -0.31 -0.17 -16.81
C TRP A 59 -0.97 0.38 -18.08
N PRO A 60 -2.02 -0.26 -18.64
CA PRO A 60 -2.77 0.28 -19.79
C PRO A 60 -3.55 1.57 -19.48
N LYS A 61 -3.71 1.95 -18.21
CA LYS A 61 -4.55 3.07 -17.75
C LYS A 61 -3.79 4.37 -17.42
N LEU A 62 -2.53 4.52 -17.86
CA LEU A 62 -1.66 5.63 -17.44
C LEU A 62 -2.01 7.03 -18.03
N VAL A 63 -3.17 7.22 -18.66
CA VAL A 63 -3.63 8.55 -19.09
C VAL A 63 -5.11 8.72 -18.71
N GLY A 64 -5.34 9.47 -17.63
CA GLY A 64 -6.59 10.22 -17.42
C GLY A 64 -7.90 9.44 -17.38
N THR A 65 -7.91 8.17 -16.97
CA THR A 65 -9.16 7.42 -16.82
C THR A 65 -9.56 7.39 -15.36
N SER A 66 -10.74 7.95 -15.08
CA SER A 66 -11.48 7.84 -13.82
C SER A 66 -11.19 6.51 -13.10
N THR A 67 -10.67 6.59 -11.88
CA THR A 67 -10.64 5.49 -10.91
C THR A 67 -12.08 5.08 -10.65
N SER A 68 -12.60 4.24 -11.54
CA SER A 68 -13.94 3.71 -11.51
C SER A 68 -14.02 2.71 -10.37
N GLU A 69 -14.68 3.14 -9.29
CA GLU A 69 -15.07 2.35 -8.13
C GLU A 69 -13.90 1.89 -7.28
N THR A 70 -13.40 2.82 -6.47
CA THR A 70 -12.56 2.50 -5.32
C THR A 70 -13.43 1.88 -4.24
N LEU A 71 -13.08 0.68 -3.76
CA LEU A 71 -13.84 0.05 -2.67
C LEU A 71 -13.77 0.86 -1.40
N ASP A 72 -14.91 0.95 -0.73
CA ASP A 72 -14.97 1.58 0.58
C ASP A 72 -14.11 0.77 1.58
N PRO A 73 -13.41 1.43 2.54
CA PRO A 73 -12.55 0.73 3.50
C PRO A 73 -13.26 -0.37 4.31
N GLU A 74 -14.57 -0.27 4.50
CA GLU A 74 -15.39 -1.27 5.17
C GLU A 74 -15.61 -2.51 4.28
N GLU A 75 -15.92 -2.32 3.01
CA GLU A 75 -16.01 -3.41 2.02
C GLU A 75 -14.67 -4.14 1.86
N LEU A 76 -13.54 -3.41 1.90
CA LEU A 76 -12.21 -4.00 1.88
C LEU A 76 -11.94 -4.85 3.15
N ARG A 77 -12.47 -4.46 4.31
CA ARG A 77 -12.36 -5.26 5.55
C ARG A 77 -13.21 -6.52 5.47
N GLU A 78 -14.44 -6.42 4.96
CA GLU A 78 -15.29 -7.59 4.74
C GLU A 78 -14.64 -8.57 3.75
N LEU A 79 -14.05 -8.04 2.68
CA LEU A 79 -13.28 -8.79 1.71
C LEU A 79 -12.07 -9.50 2.36
N ALA A 80 -11.33 -8.78 3.19
CA ALA A 80 -10.20 -9.34 3.93
C ALA A 80 -10.66 -10.49 4.86
N ALA A 81 -11.79 -10.31 5.57
CA ALA A 81 -12.34 -11.34 6.44
C ALA A 81 -12.82 -12.57 5.66
N ALA A 82 -13.47 -12.37 4.51
CA ALA A 82 -13.89 -13.47 3.65
C ALA A 82 -12.69 -14.26 3.09
N LEU A 83 -11.62 -13.55 2.72
CA LEU A 83 -10.41 -14.17 2.22
C LEU A 83 -9.66 -14.93 3.34
N ASP A 84 -9.59 -14.40 4.57
CA ASP A 84 -8.96 -15.10 5.71
C ASP A 84 -9.71 -16.38 6.06
N ALA A 85 -11.04 -16.35 6.00
CA ALA A 85 -11.87 -17.53 6.20
C ALA A 85 -11.65 -18.60 5.12
N ALA A 86 -11.47 -18.18 3.86
CA ALA A 86 -11.28 -19.08 2.72
C ALA A 86 -9.83 -19.59 2.57
N ALA A 87 -8.85 -18.81 3.02
CA ALA A 87 -7.44 -19.05 2.82
C ALA A 87 -6.80 -19.86 3.96
N ARG A 88 -7.42 -21.00 4.31
CA ARG A 88 -6.90 -21.92 5.34
C ARG A 88 -6.33 -23.20 4.71
N ASP A 89 -5.32 -23.77 5.35
CA ASP A 89 -4.76 -25.07 4.99
C ASP A 89 -5.57 -26.24 5.59
N GLU A 90 -5.11 -27.48 5.39
CA GLU A 90 -5.75 -28.68 5.93
C GLU A 90 -5.76 -28.73 7.46
N LYS A 91 -4.89 -27.96 8.12
CA LYS A 91 -4.79 -27.86 9.58
C LYS A 91 -5.60 -26.66 10.13
N GLY A 92 -6.20 -25.85 9.26
CA GLY A 92 -6.95 -24.66 9.61
C GLY A 92 -6.09 -23.41 9.79
N GLU A 93 -4.79 -23.46 9.48
CA GLU A 93 -3.86 -22.34 9.61
C GLU A 93 -4.01 -21.38 8.42
N PRO A 94 -3.87 -20.05 8.63
CA PRO A 94 -3.96 -19.07 7.56
C PRO A 94 -2.78 -19.23 6.60
N THR A 95 -3.10 -19.32 5.32
CA THR A 95 -2.13 -19.44 4.21
C THR A 95 -1.82 -18.10 3.53
N ILE A 96 -2.59 -17.06 3.88
CA ILE A 96 -2.42 -15.69 3.43
C ILE A 96 -2.44 -14.78 4.66
N ALA A 97 -1.32 -14.13 4.94
CA ALA A 97 -1.22 -13.07 5.92
C ALA A 97 -1.65 -11.74 5.29
N MET A 98 -2.50 -10.97 5.97
CA MET A 98 -3.02 -9.70 5.47
C MET A 98 -2.51 -8.54 6.31
N GLN A 99 -2.08 -7.47 5.65
CA GLN A 99 -1.57 -6.27 6.30
C GLN A 99 -2.18 -5.03 5.65
N PRO A 100 -2.70 -4.07 6.44
CA PRO A 100 -3.09 -2.77 5.91
C PRO A 100 -1.93 -2.09 5.16
N ALA A 101 -2.23 -1.48 4.02
CA ALA A 101 -1.28 -0.68 3.24
C ALA A 101 -1.85 0.73 3.03
N LEU A 102 -0.99 1.68 2.63
CA LEU A 102 -1.39 3.08 2.39
C LEU A 102 -2.51 3.22 1.37
N ASP A 103 -2.51 2.37 0.36
CA ASP A 103 -3.45 2.41 -0.76
C ASP A 103 -4.38 1.19 -0.80
N GLY A 104 -4.52 0.46 0.32
CA GLY A 104 -5.47 -0.64 0.46
C GLY A 104 -4.98 -1.77 1.37
N LEU A 105 -4.88 -2.99 0.84
CA LEU A 105 -4.53 -4.20 1.59
C LEU A 105 -3.41 -4.98 0.91
N SER A 106 -2.35 -5.31 1.64
CA SER A 106 -1.28 -6.22 1.20
C SER A 106 -1.59 -7.64 1.65
N LEU A 107 -1.52 -8.58 0.71
CA LEU A 107 -1.65 -10.01 0.89
C LEU A 107 -0.27 -10.65 0.71
N ARG A 108 0.15 -11.37 1.74
CA ARG A 108 1.42 -12.09 1.80
C ARG A 108 1.13 -13.58 1.90
N PHE A 109 1.70 -14.36 1.02
CA PHE A 109 1.53 -15.81 0.99
C PHE A 109 2.63 -16.48 1.81
N ASP A 110 2.40 -17.69 2.32
CA ASP A 110 3.47 -18.47 2.98
C ASP A 110 4.67 -18.61 2.02
N ASP A 111 5.82 -18.27 2.58
CA ASP A 111 7.08 -18.03 1.90
C ASP A 111 7.73 -19.30 1.36
N ARG A 112 7.50 -20.44 2.02
CA ARG A 112 8.15 -21.73 1.69
C ARG A 112 7.62 -22.37 0.41
N CYS A 113 6.63 -21.76 -0.25
CA CYS A 113 5.86 -22.41 -1.32
C CYS A 113 5.78 -21.63 -2.63
N SER A 114 6.51 -20.52 -2.77
CA SER A 114 6.29 -19.62 -3.91
C SER A 114 7.08 -20.03 -5.16
N PHE A 115 8.42 -20.02 -5.09
CA PHE A 115 9.29 -20.28 -6.24
C PHE A 115 10.62 -20.94 -5.87
N ALA A 116 11.06 -21.88 -6.71
CA ALA A 116 12.42 -22.43 -6.64
C ALA A 116 13.47 -21.36 -7.05
N ARG A 117 14.73 -21.57 -6.65
CA ARG A 117 15.87 -20.73 -7.06
C ARG A 117 15.94 -20.64 -8.59
N GLY A 118 16.15 -19.42 -9.11
CA GLY A 118 16.23 -19.14 -10.55
C GLY A 118 14.96 -19.42 -11.37
N SER A 119 13.80 -19.68 -10.73
CA SER A 119 12.58 -20.09 -11.42
C SER A 119 11.41 -19.13 -11.19
N ALA A 120 10.56 -19.00 -12.21
CA ALA A 120 9.25 -18.35 -12.14
C ALA A 120 8.10 -19.37 -12.15
N LYS A 121 8.38 -20.66 -11.97
CA LYS A 121 7.35 -21.70 -11.89
C LYS A 121 6.63 -21.59 -10.53
N VAL A 122 5.35 -21.26 -10.57
CA VAL A 122 4.50 -21.10 -9.39
C VAL A 122 4.31 -22.45 -8.67
N GLY A 123 4.63 -22.51 -7.39
CA GLY A 123 4.39 -23.68 -6.53
C GLY A 123 2.90 -23.98 -6.30
N SER A 124 2.55 -25.19 -5.89
CA SER A 124 1.16 -25.65 -5.76
C SER A 124 0.34 -24.86 -4.74
N ALA A 125 0.93 -24.49 -3.60
CA ALA A 125 0.24 -23.71 -2.58
C ALA A 125 -0.05 -22.29 -3.06
N LEU A 126 0.94 -21.62 -3.68
CA LEU A 126 0.73 -20.31 -4.29
C LEU A 126 -0.31 -20.37 -5.42
N GLN A 127 -0.32 -21.43 -6.23
CA GLN A 127 -1.36 -21.64 -7.23
C GLN A 127 -2.76 -21.76 -6.62
N ALA A 128 -2.91 -22.49 -5.51
CA ALA A 128 -4.19 -22.62 -4.81
C ALA A 128 -4.66 -21.27 -4.25
N ASN A 129 -3.75 -20.50 -3.65
CA ASN A 129 -4.06 -19.18 -3.12
C ASN A 129 -4.40 -18.16 -4.22
N MET A 130 -3.70 -18.17 -5.35
CA MET A 130 -4.04 -17.33 -6.51
C MET A 130 -5.40 -17.66 -7.11
N ARG A 131 -5.81 -18.95 -7.12
CA ARG A 131 -7.15 -19.35 -7.55
C ARG A 131 -8.24 -18.86 -6.60
N ARG A 132 -8.06 -19.05 -5.29
CA ARG A 132 -8.99 -18.52 -4.26
C ARG A 132 -9.14 -17.01 -4.36
N LEU A 133 -8.02 -16.30 -4.54
CA LEU A 133 -8.02 -14.86 -4.77
C LEU A 133 -8.76 -14.49 -6.06
N GLY A 134 -8.54 -15.21 -7.16
CA GLY A 134 -9.27 -15.01 -8.41
C GLY A 134 -10.78 -15.22 -8.27
N GLU A 135 -11.22 -16.25 -7.55
CA GLU A 135 -12.66 -16.51 -7.29
C GLU A 135 -13.32 -15.37 -6.52
N MET A 136 -12.57 -14.76 -5.61
CA MET A 136 -13.00 -13.59 -4.85
C MET A 136 -13.08 -12.34 -5.74
N LEU A 137 -12.03 -12.05 -6.52
CA LEU A 137 -11.98 -10.91 -7.44
C LEU A 137 -13.03 -11.00 -8.57
N ALA A 138 -13.46 -12.21 -8.93
CA ALA A 138 -14.55 -12.43 -9.88
C ALA A 138 -15.92 -12.01 -9.31
N ARG A 139 -16.09 -11.99 -7.98
CA ARG A 139 -17.33 -11.56 -7.31
C ARG A 139 -17.30 -10.08 -6.95
N GLN A 140 -16.12 -9.58 -6.59
CA GLN A 140 -15.92 -8.21 -6.13
C GLN A 140 -14.79 -7.58 -6.96
N PRO A 141 -15.13 -6.68 -7.90
CA PRO A 141 -14.17 -6.16 -8.87
C PRO A 141 -13.24 -5.13 -8.22
N VAL A 142 -12.18 -5.62 -7.57
CA VAL A 142 -11.14 -4.82 -6.92
C VAL A 142 -9.91 -4.71 -7.82
N ASP A 143 -9.32 -3.52 -7.90
CA ASP A 143 -8.04 -3.35 -8.59
C ASP A 143 -6.92 -4.02 -7.78
N CYS A 144 -6.08 -4.78 -8.46
CA CYS A 144 -5.09 -5.65 -7.86
C CYS A 144 -3.73 -5.51 -8.53
N VAL A 145 -2.67 -5.38 -7.74
CA VAL A 145 -1.29 -5.36 -8.20
C VAL A 145 -0.56 -6.57 -7.67
N ILE A 146 0.02 -7.37 -8.57
CA ILE A 146 0.81 -8.54 -8.21
C ILE A 146 2.29 -8.15 -8.30
N GLU A 147 2.99 -8.17 -7.18
CA GLU A 147 4.36 -7.71 -7.04
C GLU A 147 5.31 -8.90 -6.93
N GLY A 148 6.23 -9.01 -7.88
CA GLY A 148 7.24 -10.07 -7.89
C GLY A 148 8.57 -9.61 -7.30
N TYR A 149 9.14 -10.45 -6.45
CA TYR A 149 10.42 -10.21 -5.79
C TYR A 149 11.46 -11.23 -6.21
N GLY A 150 12.69 -10.75 -6.27
CA GLY A 150 13.90 -11.47 -6.57
C GLY A 150 14.67 -11.84 -5.30
N ASP A 151 15.56 -12.81 -5.44
CA ASP A 151 16.54 -13.13 -4.39
C ASP A 151 17.75 -12.20 -4.50
N ASP A 152 18.45 -11.89 -3.42
CA ASP A 152 19.69 -11.11 -3.49
C ASP A 152 20.90 -11.92 -3.96
N ASP A 153 20.88 -13.25 -3.77
CA ASP A 153 21.87 -14.19 -4.31
C ASP A 153 21.49 -14.74 -5.70
N PHE A 154 20.89 -13.88 -6.53
CA PHE A 154 20.51 -14.25 -7.88
C PHE A 154 21.72 -14.37 -8.82
N GLU A 155 21.87 -15.54 -9.42
CA GLU A 155 22.76 -15.78 -10.55
C GLU A 155 21.97 -15.81 -11.86
N SER A 156 22.55 -15.24 -12.93
CA SER A 156 21.96 -15.26 -14.27
C SER A 156 21.67 -16.69 -14.72
N THR A 157 20.52 -16.87 -15.37
CA THR A 157 20.08 -18.15 -15.92
C THR A 157 19.91 -18.03 -17.44
N ASP A 158 19.72 -19.15 -18.13
CA ASP A 158 19.43 -19.16 -19.57
C ASP A 158 18.14 -18.40 -19.94
N LEU A 159 17.20 -18.26 -18.98
CA LEU A 159 15.89 -17.64 -19.20
C LEU A 159 15.77 -16.22 -18.64
N TYR A 160 16.60 -15.87 -17.66
CA TYR A 160 16.55 -14.61 -16.95
C TYR A 160 17.97 -14.10 -16.75
N GLU A 161 18.29 -12.98 -17.40
CA GLU A 161 19.62 -12.35 -17.31
C GLU A 161 19.77 -11.51 -16.05
N THR A 162 18.66 -10.93 -15.58
CA THR A 162 18.66 -10.07 -14.39
C THR A 162 17.57 -10.46 -13.41
N ASN A 163 17.77 -10.06 -12.16
CA ASN A 163 16.81 -10.33 -11.09
C ASN A 163 15.48 -9.59 -11.30
N GLU A 164 15.51 -8.42 -11.97
CA GLU A 164 14.32 -7.72 -12.43
C GLU A 164 13.49 -8.58 -13.40
N MET A 165 14.14 -9.23 -14.36
CA MET A 165 13.46 -10.13 -15.29
C MET A 165 12.82 -11.30 -14.57
N LEU A 166 13.52 -11.89 -13.59
CA LEU A 166 12.99 -12.97 -12.78
C LEU A 166 11.79 -12.52 -11.92
N GLY A 167 11.89 -11.36 -11.26
CA GLY A 167 10.79 -10.78 -10.48
C GLY A 167 9.55 -10.53 -11.34
N ASN A 168 9.72 -9.92 -12.52
CA ASN A 168 8.63 -9.75 -13.49
C ASN A 168 8.01 -11.08 -13.92
N ALA A 169 8.83 -12.06 -14.23
CA ALA A 169 8.36 -13.38 -14.65
C ALA A 169 7.54 -14.07 -13.55
N ARG A 170 7.94 -13.94 -12.28
CA ARG A 170 7.19 -14.45 -11.13
C ARG A 170 5.84 -13.77 -10.97
N ALA A 171 5.80 -12.44 -11.04
CA ALA A 171 4.57 -11.68 -10.99
C ALA A 171 3.61 -12.08 -12.11
N LEU A 172 4.12 -12.18 -13.34
CA LEU A 172 3.36 -12.61 -14.51
C LEU A 172 2.84 -14.05 -14.37
N ALA A 173 3.65 -14.96 -13.85
CA ALA A 173 3.26 -16.36 -13.66
C ALA A 173 2.13 -16.49 -12.63
N ALA A 174 2.21 -15.76 -11.51
CA ALA A 174 1.13 -15.69 -10.53
C ALA A 174 -0.14 -15.05 -11.14
N ALA A 175 0.00 -13.95 -11.88
CA ALA A 175 -1.11 -13.31 -12.59
C ALA A 175 -1.82 -14.26 -13.55
N LYS A 176 -1.07 -15.07 -14.30
CA LYS A 176 -1.67 -16.08 -15.21
C LYS A 176 -2.54 -17.10 -14.47
N VAL A 177 -2.15 -17.50 -13.26
CA VAL A 177 -2.96 -18.43 -12.44
C VAL A 177 -4.25 -17.76 -11.98
N LEU A 178 -4.15 -16.52 -11.50
CA LEU A 178 -5.30 -15.73 -11.05
C LEU A 178 -6.28 -15.46 -12.20
N LEU A 179 -5.77 -15.03 -13.36
CA LEU A 179 -6.55 -14.71 -14.55
C LEU A 179 -7.11 -15.94 -15.29
N ALA A 180 -6.71 -17.15 -14.90
CA ALA A 180 -7.32 -18.38 -15.40
C ALA A 180 -8.69 -18.66 -14.75
N VAL A 181 -9.01 -17.99 -13.63
CA VAL A 181 -10.32 -18.08 -12.99
C VAL A 181 -11.36 -17.32 -13.81
N PRO A 182 -12.49 -17.94 -14.19
CA PRO A 182 -13.55 -17.26 -14.93
C PRO A 182 -14.14 -16.08 -14.15
N GLY A 183 -14.42 -14.98 -14.84
CA GLY A 183 -15.04 -13.78 -14.27
C GLY A 183 -14.05 -12.75 -13.72
N VAL A 184 -12.75 -13.07 -13.64
CA VAL A 184 -11.74 -12.06 -13.28
C VAL A 184 -11.55 -11.07 -14.43
N ASP A 185 -11.75 -9.78 -14.14
CA ASP A 185 -11.50 -8.71 -15.10
C ASP A 185 -9.98 -8.45 -15.25
N ARG A 186 -9.45 -8.75 -16.44
CA ARG A 186 -8.04 -8.53 -16.78
C ARG A 186 -7.62 -7.07 -16.68
N SER A 187 -8.54 -6.13 -16.89
CA SER A 187 -8.22 -4.69 -16.85
C SER A 187 -7.94 -4.17 -15.45
N ARG A 188 -8.28 -4.96 -14.41
CA ARG A 188 -8.08 -4.65 -12.99
C ARG A 188 -6.84 -5.32 -12.39
N VAL A 189 -6.16 -6.16 -13.16
CA VAL A 189 -4.96 -6.89 -12.69
C VAL A 189 -3.73 -6.29 -13.34
N ALA A 190 -2.86 -5.71 -12.51
CA ALA A 190 -1.55 -5.23 -12.92
C ALA A 190 -0.45 -6.11 -12.30
N ILE A 191 0.74 -6.05 -12.91
CA ILE A 191 1.95 -6.66 -12.37
C ILE A 191 3.02 -5.60 -12.16
N ALA A 192 3.83 -5.79 -11.14
CA ALA A 192 5.01 -4.99 -10.85
C ALA A 192 6.13 -5.90 -10.32
N HIS A 193 7.34 -5.35 -10.25
CA HIS A 193 8.48 -6.05 -9.68
C HIS A 193 9.35 -5.08 -8.89
N PHE A 194 10.02 -5.61 -7.86
CA PHE A 194 10.97 -4.84 -7.05
C PHE A 194 12.38 -5.46 -7.06
N ALA A 195 12.63 -6.50 -7.86
CA ALA A 195 13.90 -7.25 -7.84
C ALA A 195 14.27 -7.65 -6.40
N SER A 196 15.51 -7.45 -5.96
CA SER A 196 15.97 -7.72 -4.58
C SER A 196 15.71 -6.56 -3.60
N GLU A 197 14.96 -5.53 -3.98
CA GLU A 197 14.58 -4.47 -3.06
C GLU A 197 13.49 -4.94 -2.09
N ARG A 198 13.36 -4.25 -0.95
CA ARG A 198 12.35 -4.54 0.08
C ARG A 198 12.39 -6.00 0.56
N ARG A 199 13.59 -6.50 0.85
CA ARG A 199 13.80 -7.82 1.44
C ARG A 199 13.06 -7.94 2.77
N ARG A 200 12.42 -9.09 3.00
CA ARG A 200 11.77 -9.40 4.28
C ARG A 200 12.77 -9.85 5.32
N ASP A 201 13.77 -10.61 4.87
CA ASP A 201 14.91 -11.01 5.67
C ASP A 201 16.20 -10.60 4.95
N VAL A 202 17.16 -10.04 5.67
CA VAL A 202 18.46 -9.58 5.15
C VAL A 202 19.60 -10.49 5.56
N SER A 203 19.29 -11.57 6.26
CA SER A 203 20.24 -12.60 6.66
C SER A 203 20.74 -13.36 5.44
N ASP A 204 22.00 -13.78 5.49
CA ASP A 204 22.65 -14.56 4.45
C ASP A 204 22.53 -16.06 4.79
N ASN A 205 21.36 -16.63 4.51
CA ASN A 205 21.07 -18.06 4.70
C ASN A 205 19.91 -18.53 3.80
N ASP A 206 19.82 -19.85 3.58
CA ASP A 206 18.82 -20.46 2.68
C ASP A 206 17.38 -20.08 3.06
N ASP A 207 17.04 -20.03 4.35
CA ASP A 207 15.68 -19.68 4.80
C ASP A 207 15.32 -18.24 4.43
N ALA A 208 16.25 -17.29 4.57
CA ALA A 208 16.06 -15.89 4.19
C ALA A 208 15.91 -15.73 2.67
N HIS A 209 16.70 -16.46 1.89
CA HIS A 209 16.58 -16.52 0.44
C HIS A 209 15.21 -17.06 0.00
N ASP A 210 14.75 -18.15 0.60
CA ASP A 210 13.42 -18.73 0.37
C ASP A 210 12.31 -17.70 0.63
N VAL A 211 12.40 -16.98 1.76
CA VAL A 211 11.48 -15.92 2.15
C VAL A 211 11.48 -14.75 1.18
N ASN A 212 12.61 -14.40 0.59
CA ASN A 212 12.69 -13.29 -0.36
C ASN A 212 12.17 -13.66 -1.76
N ARG A 213 12.20 -14.93 -2.17
CA ARG A 213 11.69 -15.43 -3.46
C ARG A 213 10.16 -15.58 -3.46
N ARG A 214 9.48 -14.45 -3.42
CA ARG A 214 8.03 -14.37 -3.18
C ARG A 214 7.29 -13.53 -4.22
N VAL A 215 5.97 -13.61 -4.11
CA VAL A 215 5.05 -12.64 -4.69
C VAL A 215 4.21 -12.06 -3.56
N GLU A 216 3.89 -10.78 -3.66
CA GLU A 216 2.88 -10.13 -2.82
C GLU A 216 1.75 -9.63 -3.71
N VAL A 217 0.55 -9.56 -3.15
CA VAL A 217 -0.59 -8.97 -3.87
C VAL A 217 -1.08 -7.76 -3.10
N ARG A 218 -1.28 -6.64 -3.77
CA ARG A 218 -1.93 -5.46 -3.20
C ARG A 218 -3.31 -5.30 -3.82
N LEU A 219 -4.32 -5.32 -2.96
CA LEU A 219 -5.67 -4.91 -3.31
C LEU A 219 -5.78 -3.41 -3.08
N LEU A 220 -6.12 -2.67 -4.12
CA LEU A 220 -6.19 -1.23 -4.07
C LEU A 220 -7.56 -0.77 -3.60
N ALA A 221 -7.56 0.04 -2.56
CA ALA A 221 -8.70 0.80 -2.06
C ALA A 221 -8.21 2.22 -1.81
N ILE A 222 -7.93 2.96 -2.89
CA ILE A 222 -7.63 4.38 -2.78
C ILE A 222 -8.96 5.02 -2.39
N SER A 223 -9.14 5.40 -1.13
CA SER A 223 -10.29 6.21 -0.73
C SER A 223 -10.27 7.47 -1.59
N GLY A 224 -11.13 7.52 -2.62
CA GLY A 224 -11.38 8.77 -3.32
C GLY A 224 -11.84 9.73 -2.25
N LEU A 225 -11.15 10.87 -2.09
CA LEU A 225 -11.70 12.04 -1.42
C LEU A 225 -13.10 12.22 -1.99
N ARG A 226 -14.12 11.83 -1.22
CA ARG A 226 -15.52 12.08 -1.55
C ARG A 226 -15.64 13.61 -1.57
N THR A 227 -15.43 14.22 -2.73
CA THR A 227 -15.87 15.59 -2.95
C THR A 227 -17.38 15.55 -2.83
N SER A 228 -17.86 16.00 -1.67
CA SER A 228 -19.25 16.29 -1.33
C SER A 228 -19.81 17.45 -2.16
N ALA A 229 -19.66 17.37 -3.49
CA ALA A 229 -20.18 18.33 -4.44
C ALA A 229 -21.09 17.61 -5.43
N GLY A 230 -22.35 17.39 -5.04
CA GLY A 230 -23.31 16.78 -5.95
C GLY A 230 -24.63 16.29 -5.35
N ALA A 231 -25.15 16.96 -4.32
CA ALA A 231 -26.55 16.81 -3.93
C ALA A 231 -27.18 18.20 -3.81
N LYS A 232 -27.75 18.67 -4.92
CA LYS A 232 -28.83 19.65 -4.96
C LYS A 232 -29.82 19.22 -6.02
#